data_AF-A0A945ZB29-F1
#
_entry.id   AF-A0A945ZB29-F1
#
_cell.length_a   1.000
_cell.length_b   1.000
_cell.length_c   1.000
_cell.angle_alpha   90.00
_cell.angle_beta   90.00
_cell.angle_gamma   90.00
#
_symmetry.space_group_name_H-M   'P 1'
#
loop_
_entity.id
_entity.type
_entity.pdbx_description
1 polymer ?
#
loop_
_entity_poly.entity_id
_entity_poly.type
_entity_poly.pdbx_seq_one_letter_code
_entity_poly.pdbx_strand_id
1 'polypeptide(L)'
;MTTLKSRNVIVGQRRTSMRLEPEMWGGIEAVARREKLSISTMVSKIDQRRGSASLTSATRVFVLTYFRLLAEDLELAALGKIPTSDLTTQAGGAGGANSIVSRVLQML
;
A
#
# COMPACT_ATOMS: atom_id res chain seq x y z
N MET A 1 11.08 -13.39 17.32
CA MET A 1 11.64 -13.40 15.96
C MET A 1 10.53 -13.72 14.98
N THR A 2 10.24 -12.85 14.03
CA THR A 2 9.17 -13.07 13.02
C THR A 2 9.73 -13.86 11.85
N THR A 3 9.29 -15.12 11.69
CA THR A 3 9.71 -15.96 10.56
C THR A 3 8.98 -15.54 9.28
N LEU A 4 9.73 -15.31 8.20
CA LEU A 4 9.16 -14.96 6.90
C LEU A 4 8.23 -16.07 6.37
N LYS A 5 7.02 -15.69 5.94
CA LYS A 5 6.04 -16.56 5.28
C LYS A 5 6.08 -16.36 3.76
N SER A 6 6.21 -17.46 3.02
CA SER A 6 6.12 -17.46 1.56
C SER A 6 4.66 -17.51 1.12
N ARG A 7 4.27 -16.66 0.17
CA ARG A 7 2.97 -16.75 -0.51
C ARG A 7 3.15 -16.54 -2.00
N ASN A 8 2.28 -17.15 -2.79
CA ASN A 8 2.22 -16.91 -4.22
C ASN A 8 1.20 -15.81 -4.50
N VAL A 9 1.62 -14.82 -5.28
CA VAL A 9 0.76 -13.73 -5.77
C VAL A 9 0.86 -13.66 -7.29
N ILE A 10 -0.21 -13.22 -7.93
CA ILE A 10 -0.19 -12.93 -9.36
C ILE A 10 0.25 -11.48 -9.55
N VAL A 11 1.28 -11.27 -10.38
CA VAL A 11 1.83 -9.95 -10.72
C VAL A 11 1.71 -9.80 -12.23
N GLY A 12 0.79 -8.94 -12.68
CA GLY A 12 0.34 -8.93 -14.07
C GLY A 12 -0.25 -10.29 -14.45
N GLN A 13 0.42 -11.04 -15.33
CA GLN A 13 0.06 -12.41 -15.70
C GLN A 13 0.97 -13.48 -15.10
N ARG A 14 1.98 -13.09 -14.30
CA ARG A 14 3.01 -14.01 -13.79
C ARG A 14 2.77 -14.37 -12.34
N ARG A 15 2.77 -15.68 -12.03
CA ARG A 15 2.80 -16.17 -10.65
C ARG A 15 4.18 -15.91 -10.04
N THR A 16 4.19 -15.20 -8.91
CA THR A 16 5.41 -14.76 -8.22
C THR A 16 5.34 -15.22 -6.77
N SER A 17 6.37 -15.95 -6.32
CA SER A 17 6.52 -16.29 -4.90
C SER A 17 7.22 -15.14 -4.18
N MET A 18 6.64 -14.67 -3.10
CA MET A 18 7.20 -13.60 -2.25
C MET A 18 7.28 -14.07 -0.80
N ARG A 19 8.32 -13.63 -0.08
CA ARG A 19 8.52 -13.94 1.34
C ARG A 19 8.49 -12.66 2.18
N LEU A 20 7.47 -12.53 3.03
CA LEU A 20 7.29 -11.39 3.92
C LEU A 20 7.02 -11.85 5.34
N GLU A 21 7.29 -10.99 6.30
CA GLU A 21 6.86 -11.15 7.69
C GLU A 21 5.32 -11.25 7.72
N PRO A 22 4.72 -12.04 8.64
CA PRO A 22 3.28 -12.12 8.78
C PRO A 22 2.58 -10.75 8.90
N GLU A 23 3.22 -9.83 9.61
CA GLU A 23 2.75 -8.46 9.86
C GLU A 23 2.76 -7.63 8.56
N MET A 24 3.76 -7.83 7.71
CA MET A 24 3.84 -7.18 6.40
C MET A 24 2.78 -7.71 5.43
N TRP A 25 2.48 -9.02 5.50
CA TRP A 25 1.32 -9.58 4.79
C TRP A 25 0.00 -8.97 5.27
N GLY A 26 -0.19 -8.87 6.59
CA GLY A 26 -1.37 -8.22 7.16
C GLY A 26 -1.46 -6.73 6.78
N GLY A 27 -0.32 -6.04 6.71
CA GLY A 27 -0.24 -4.65 6.27
C GLY A 27 -0.72 -4.46 4.84
N ILE A 28 -0.17 -5.21 3.87
CA ILE A 28 -0.59 -5.09 2.46
C ILE A 28 -2.06 -5.53 2.26
N GLU A 29 -2.55 -6.50 3.03
CA GLU A 29 -3.97 -6.89 3.07
C GLU A 29 -4.87 -5.77 3.56
N ALA A 30 -4.47 -5.07 4.64
CA ALA A 30 -5.23 -3.96 5.18
C ALA A 30 -5.31 -2.78 4.19
N VAL A 31 -4.19 -2.47 3.52
CA VAL A 31 -4.18 -1.45 2.45
C VAL A 31 -5.09 -1.87 1.30
N ALA A 32 -4.93 -3.10 0.80
CA ALA A 32 -5.76 -3.61 -0.30
C ALA A 32 -7.27 -3.54 0.03
N ARG A 33 -7.66 -3.94 1.24
CA ARG A 33 -9.05 -3.87 1.73
C ARG A 33 -9.57 -2.43 1.81
N ARG A 34 -8.78 -1.51 2.38
CA ARG A 34 -9.15 -0.09 2.50
C ARG A 34 -9.36 0.56 1.14
N GLU A 35 -8.52 0.20 0.19
CA GLU A 35 -8.52 0.75 -1.18
C GLU A 35 -9.47 0.00 -2.12
N LYS A 36 -10.17 -1.02 -1.62
CA LYS A 36 -11.07 -1.91 -2.40
C LYS A 36 -10.36 -2.53 -3.62
N LEU A 37 -9.09 -2.90 -3.45
CA LEU A 37 -8.28 -3.56 -4.47
C LEU A 37 -7.90 -4.97 -4.03
N SER A 38 -7.60 -5.85 -4.97
CA SER A 38 -7.00 -7.14 -4.65
C SER A 38 -5.50 -6.97 -4.30
N ILE A 39 -4.95 -7.88 -3.50
CA ILE A 39 -3.50 -7.92 -3.23
C ILE A 39 -2.71 -8.05 -4.54
N SER A 40 -3.19 -8.86 -5.48
CA SER A 40 -2.56 -9.02 -6.80
C SER A 40 -2.50 -7.69 -7.56
N THR A 41 -3.59 -6.92 -7.55
CA THR A 41 -3.63 -5.59 -8.16
C THR A 41 -2.66 -4.63 -7.46
N MET A 42 -2.64 -4.62 -6.13
CA MET A 42 -1.75 -3.75 -5.36
C MET A 42 -0.27 -4.08 -5.64
N VAL A 43 0.11 -5.34 -5.54
CA VAL A 43 1.48 -5.81 -5.79
C VAL A 43 1.87 -5.57 -7.26
N SER A 44 0.95 -5.70 -8.21
CA SER A 44 1.23 -5.36 -9.61
C SER A 44 1.51 -3.86 -9.80
N LYS A 45 0.80 -2.98 -9.10
CA LYS A 45 1.08 -1.53 -9.13
C LYS A 45 2.45 -1.20 -8.52
N ILE A 46 2.81 -1.86 -7.42
CA ILE A 46 4.14 -1.74 -6.80
C ILE A 46 5.22 -2.24 -7.78
N ASP A 47 4.99 -3.39 -8.42
CA ASP A 47 5.90 -3.95 -9.42
C ASP A 47 6.16 -2.93 -10.54
N GLN A 48 5.14 -2.26 -11.06
CA GLN A 48 5.32 -1.26 -12.12
C GLN A 48 6.15 -0.03 -11.70
N ARG A 49 6.28 0.27 -10.40
CA ARG A 49 6.91 1.50 -9.90
C ARG A 49 8.28 1.30 -9.26
N ARG A 50 8.53 0.13 -8.65
CA ARG A 50 9.71 -0.17 -7.80
C ARG A 50 11.12 0.05 -8.40
N GLY A 51 11.26 0.45 -9.66
CA GLY A 51 12.53 0.56 -10.35
C GLY A 51 13.35 -0.74 -10.28
N SER A 52 14.58 -0.63 -9.76
CA SER A 52 15.50 -1.76 -9.59
C SER A 52 15.32 -2.54 -8.28
N ALA A 53 14.45 -2.08 -7.37
CA ALA A 53 14.24 -2.76 -6.09
C ALA A 53 13.54 -4.11 -6.27
N SER A 54 13.83 -5.05 -5.37
CA SER A 54 13.08 -6.31 -5.34
C SER A 54 11.62 -6.04 -4.98
N LEU A 55 10.69 -6.79 -5.58
CA LEU A 55 9.26 -6.66 -5.28
C LEU A 55 8.97 -6.79 -3.78
N THR A 56 9.70 -7.67 -3.08
CA THR A 56 9.56 -7.86 -1.64
C THR A 56 10.01 -6.63 -0.84
N SER A 57 11.18 -6.04 -1.15
CA SER A 57 11.65 -4.83 -0.49
C SER A 57 10.72 -3.65 -0.78
N ALA A 58 10.34 -3.45 -2.05
CA ALA A 58 9.41 -2.41 -2.46
C ALA A 58 8.04 -2.54 -1.78
N THR A 59 7.52 -3.77 -1.61
CA THR A 59 6.27 -4.01 -0.87
C THR A 59 6.40 -3.59 0.60
N ARG A 60 7.56 -3.82 1.23
CA ARG A 60 7.77 -3.38 2.62
C ARG A 60 7.76 -1.86 2.74
N VAL A 61 8.52 -1.19 1.89
CA VAL A 61 8.57 0.27 1.84
C VAL A 61 7.18 0.84 1.54
N PHE A 62 6.46 0.26 0.57
CA PHE A 62 5.10 0.66 0.24
C PHE A 62 4.17 0.67 1.45
N VAL A 63 4.10 -0.44 2.19
CA VAL A 63 3.21 -0.57 3.36
C VAL A 63 3.61 0.43 4.44
N LEU A 64 4.90 0.57 4.73
CA LEU A 64 5.39 1.54 5.72
C LEU A 64 5.01 2.98 5.34
N THR A 65 5.30 3.38 4.10
CA THR A 65 5.02 4.73 3.61
C THR A 65 3.52 5.01 3.57
N TYR A 66 2.69 4.03 3.18
CA TYR A 66 1.24 4.18 3.19
C TYR A 66 0.70 4.51 4.58
N PHE A 67 1.06 3.73 5.59
CA PHE A 67 0.56 3.96 6.94
C PHE A 67 1.16 5.21 7.59
N ARG A 68 2.39 5.59 7.22
CA ARG A 68 2.98 6.87 7.64
C ARG A 68 2.19 8.05 7.09
N LEU A 69 1.94 8.11 5.78
CA LEU A 69 1.17 9.20 5.17
C LEU A 69 -0.27 9.24 5.70
N LEU A 70 -0.87 8.08 5.93
CA LEU A 70 -2.18 8.00 6.55
C LEU A 70 -2.20 8.60 7.97
N ALA A 71 -1.18 8.30 8.79
CA ALA A 71 -1.07 8.87 10.13
C ALA A 71 -0.89 10.39 10.07
N GLU A 72 -0.02 10.88 9.18
CA GLU A 72 0.18 12.32 8.95
C GLU A 72 -1.13 13.01 8.51
N ASP A 73 -1.87 12.44 7.56
CA ASP A 73 -3.16 12.98 7.10
C ASP A 73 -4.20 13.01 8.25
N LEU A 74 -4.24 11.98 9.11
CA LEU A 74 -5.12 11.92 10.28
C LEU A 74 -4.75 12.96 11.36
N GLU A 75 -3.46 13.15 11.63
CA GLU A 75 -2.98 14.16 12.57
C GLU A 75 -3.31 15.58 12.11
N LEU A 76 -3.12 15.87 10.81
CA LEU A 76 -3.45 17.17 10.23
C LEU A 76 -4.96 17.46 10.30
N ALA A 77 -5.80 16.46 10.06
CA ALA A 77 -7.24 16.58 10.22
C ALA A 77 -7.65 16.78 11.69
N ALA A 78 -7.03 16.06 12.63
CA ALA A 78 -7.28 16.23 14.07
C ALA A 78 -6.92 17.63 14.57
N LEU A 79 -5.89 18.25 13.97
CA LEU A 79 -5.50 19.64 14.23
C LEU A 79 -6.35 20.68 13.49
N GLY A 80 -7.38 20.26 12.73
CA GLY A 80 -8.23 21.15 11.93
C GLY A 80 -7.53 21.83 10.76
N LYS A 81 -6.33 21.36 10.37
CA LYS A 81 -5.52 21.94 9.29
C LYS A 81 -5.93 21.47 7.90
N ILE A 82 -6.73 20.40 7.81
CA ILE A 82 -7.28 19.84 6.56
C ILE A 82 -8.77 19.52 6.80
N PRO A 83 -9.68 19.78 5.82
CA PRO A 83 -11.07 19.40 5.93
C PRO A 83 -11.24 17.89 6.14
N THR A 84 -12.00 17.49 7.16
CA THR A 84 -12.27 16.06 7.47
C THR A 84 -12.98 15.33 6.31
N SER A 85 -13.63 16.06 5.40
CA SER A 85 -14.24 15.55 4.16
C SER A 85 -13.24 14.94 3.17
N ASP A 86 -11.96 15.32 3.26
CA ASP A 86 -10.90 14.74 2.43
C ASP A 86 -10.48 13.35 2.92
N LEU A 87 -10.70 13.04 4.20
CA LEU A 87 -10.40 11.71 4.76
C LEU A 87 -11.39 10.63 4.28
N THR A 88 -12.67 10.99 4.11
CA THR A 88 -13.74 10.08 3.68
C THR A 88 -13.76 9.85 2.17
N THR A 89 -13.38 10.86 1.37
CA THR A 89 -13.23 10.71 -0.09
C THR A 89 -12.09 9.74 -0.47
N GLN A 90 -11.08 9.60 0.39
CA GLN A 90 -9.96 8.66 0.19
C GLN A 90 -10.18 7.25 0.74
N ALA A 91 -11.21 7.03 1.56
CA ALA A 91 -11.52 5.70 2.11
C ALA A 91 -12.45 4.86 1.21
N GLY A 92 -12.92 5.41 0.07
CA GLY A 92 -14.06 4.87 -0.66
C GLY A 92 -13.88 4.57 -2.16
N GLY A 93 -12.86 5.09 -2.83
CA GLY A 93 -12.80 5.10 -4.29
C GLY A 93 -11.44 4.73 -4.84
N ALA A 94 -11.39 3.65 -5.62
CA ALA A 94 -10.23 3.27 -6.40
C ALA A 94 -9.74 4.46 -7.25
N GLY A 95 -8.51 4.91 -7.01
CA GLY A 95 -7.73 5.61 -8.03
C GLY A 95 -8.05 7.10 -8.26
N GLY A 96 -8.49 7.84 -7.25
CA GLY A 96 -8.39 9.30 -7.32
C GLY A 96 -6.92 9.74 -7.45
N ALA A 97 -6.64 10.73 -8.30
CA ALA A 97 -5.29 11.27 -8.52
C ALA A 97 -4.59 11.69 -7.20
N ASN A 98 -5.37 12.01 -6.16
CA ASN A 98 -4.88 12.42 -4.85
C ASN A 98 -4.88 11.30 -3.78
N SER A 99 -5.13 10.03 -4.14
CA SER A 99 -5.14 8.94 -3.15
C SER A 99 -3.77 8.73 -2.48
N ILE A 100 -3.75 8.32 -1.20
CA ILE A 100 -2.51 7.91 -0.51
C ILE A 100 -1.76 6.87 -1.34
N VAL A 101 -2.45 5.89 -1.94
CA VAL A 101 -1.81 4.90 -2.84
C VAL A 101 -1.08 5.57 -3.99
N SER A 102 -1.72 6.52 -4.68
CA SER A 102 -1.09 7.25 -5.79
C SER A 102 0.16 7.99 -5.33
N ARG A 103 0.10 8.68 -4.19
CA ARG A 103 1.24 9.40 -3.58
C ARG A 103 2.38 8.43 -3.26
N VAL A 104 2.09 7.31 -2.59
CA VAL A 104 3.10 6.31 -2.24
C VAL A 104 3.71 5.68 -3.49
N LEU A 105 2.91 5.34 -4.50
CA LEU A 105 3.38 4.74 -5.74
C LEU A 105 4.27 5.67 -6.58
N GLN A 106 4.14 6.99 -6.43
CA GLN A 106 5.04 7.97 -7.06
C GLN A 106 6.37 8.11 -6.33
N MET A 107 6.45 7.69 -5.07
CA MET A 107 7.67 7.71 -4.26
C MET A 107 8.50 6.42 -4.38
N LEU A 108 7.94 5.38 -5.00
CA LEU A 108 8.60 4.12 -5.32
C LEU A 108 9.20 4.17 -6.73
#